data_AF-A0A3E2B2Y6-F1
#
_entry.id   AF-A0A3E2B2Y6-F1
#
_cell.length_a   1.000
_cell.length_b   1.000
_cell.length_c   1.000
_cell.angle_alpha   90.00
_cell.angle_beta   90.00
_cell.angle_gamma   90.00
#
_symmetry.space_group_name_H-M   'P 1'
#
loop_
_entity.id
_entity.type
_entity.pdbx_description
1 polymer ?
#
loop_
_entity_poly.entity_id
_entity_poly.type
_entity_poly.pdbx_seq_one_letter_code
_entity_poly.pdbx_strand_id
1 'polypeptide(L)'
;MKKYTLLPLLLALSLLTGCGSLLERSYTAVTPHTQFSDESKNDAILRAETYQGLVSALLYLVEQGEETGTVRLYQYGSVTGTAASDVDQACLEVTQEDPLGAYAVDYIKYDVKQTPSYYQVEVKLAYAVDPEELSQVISVTGSTAVEQELRALLPDQPEKVVFRISYFTQEDSAETLRQAVQEAYQAQTRPLPPLLGVEVKLYPDSGQQRVAEILLTWQAREHQTVEDFLGNLKN
;
A
#
# COMPACT_ATOMS: atom_id res chain seq x y z
N MET A 1 15.53 39.32 -72.03
CA MET A 1 14.16 38.79 -71.90
C MET A 1 14.12 37.76 -70.79
N LYS A 2 13.36 38.07 -69.72
CA LYS A 2 12.57 37.17 -68.85
C LYS A 2 13.26 36.04 -68.03
N LYS A 3 13.01 36.16 -66.71
CA LYS A 3 12.84 35.12 -65.66
C LYS A 3 14.19 34.66 -65.08
N TYR A 4 14.46 34.67 -63.77
CA TYR A 4 13.70 34.02 -62.70
C TYR A 4 13.78 34.82 -61.38
N THR A 5 12.71 35.54 -61.05
CA THR A 5 12.38 35.94 -59.67
C THR A 5 11.31 34.95 -59.23
N LEU A 6 11.46 34.34 -58.05
CA LEU A 6 10.58 33.36 -57.36
C LEU A 6 11.33 32.04 -57.09
N LEU A 7 12.22 32.02 -56.09
CA LEU A 7 12.70 30.75 -55.54
C LEU A 7 12.83 30.67 -54.00
N PRO A 8 12.85 31.73 -53.17
CA PRO A 8 12.97 31.50 -51.74
C PRO A 8 11.64 31.38 -50.99
N LEU A 9 10.48 31.61 -51.62
CA LEU A 9 9.20 31.66 -50.89
C LEU A 9 8.48 30.30 -50.76
N LEU A 10 8.84 29.29 -51.56
CA LEU A 10 8.13 28.00 -51.55
C LEU A 10 8.67 27.01 -50.49
N LEU A 11 9.82 27.29 -49.87
CA LEU A 11 10.45 26.36 -48.92
C LEU A 11 10.04 26.57 -47.45
N ALA A 12 9.28 27.64 -47.15
CA ALA A 12 8.90 27.99 -45.78
C ALA A 12 7.52 27.43 -45.35
N LEU A 13 6.73 26.87 -46.27
CA LEU A 13 5.35 26.43 -45.99
C LEU A 13 5.18 24.92 -45.74
N SER A 14 6.22 24.10 -45.87
CA SER A 14 6.13 22.64 -45.67
C SER A 14 6.39 22.17 -44.23
N LEU A 15 6.68 23.09 -43.29
CA LEU A 15 7.05 22.74 -41.91
C LEU A 15 5.87 22.78 -40.92
N LEU A 16 4.65 23.11 -41.35
CA LEU A 16 3.50 23.30 -40.44
C LEU A 16 2.43 22.21 -40.46
N THR A 17 2.60 21.13 -41.24
CA THR A 17 1.63 20.03 -41.27
C THR A 17 2.31 18.73 -40.84
N GLY A 18 2.35 18.46 -39.55
CA GLY A 18 2.95 17.19 -39.10
C GLY A 18 3.06 16.92 -37.62
N CYS A 19 2.25 17.54 -36.75
CA CYS A 19 2.26 17.19 -35.31
C CYS A 19 0.84 16.94 -34.75
N GLY A 20 -0.11 16.50 -35.58
CA GLY A 20 -1.48 16.23 -35.14
C GLY A 20 -1.72 14.81 -34.59
N SER A 21 -0.84 13.85 -34.89
CA SER A 21 -1.12 12.43 -34.64
C SER A 21 -0.50 11.86 -33.36
N LEU A 22 0.11 12.69 -32.51
CA LEU A 22 0.85 12.22 -31.32
C LEU A 22 0.02 12.32 -30.02
N LEU A 23 -1.28 12.53 -30.12
CA LEU A 23 -2.21 12.63 -28.98
C LEU A 23 -3.29 11.55 -28.95
N GLU A 24 -3.21 10.54 -29.81
CA GLU A 24 -3.99 9.31 -29.64
C GLU A 24 -3.17 8.33 -28.80
N ARG A 25 -2.94 8.72 -27.55
CA ARG A 25 -2.41 7.82 -26.54
C ARG A 25 -3.58 6.90 -26.20
N SER A 26 -3.66 5.76 -26.86
CA SER A 26 -4.50 4.65 -26.42
C SER A 26 -4.10 4.36 -24.98
N TYR A 27 -4.85 4.90 -24.02
CA TYR A 27 -4.79 4.50 -22.62
C TYR A 27 -5.27 3.06 -22.59
N THR A 28 -4.36 2.12 -22.83
CA THR A 28 -4.52 0.77 -22.34
C THR A 28 -4.49 0.91 -20.83
N ALA A 29 -5.67 0.95 -20.22
CA ALA A 29 -5.80 0.73 -18.79
C ALA A 29 -5.15 -0.63 -18.51
N VAL A 30 -3.96 -0.60 -17.92
CA VAL A 30 -3.32 -1.81 -17.43
C VAL A 30 -4.13 -2.20 -16.20
N THR A 31 -5.10 -3.10 -16.39
CA THR A 31 -5.65 -3.86 -15.27
C THR A 31 -4.47 -4.63 -14.67
N PRO A 32 -4.18 -4.46 -13.35
CA PRO A 32 -3.20 -5.30 -12.68
C PRO A 32 -3.46 -6.76 -13.04
N HIS A 33 -2.41 -7.50 -13.39
CA HIS A 33 -2.57 -8.92 -13.71
C HIS A 33 -2.89 -9.67 -12.42
N THR A 34 -4.18 -9.91 -12.16
CA THR A 34 -4.63 -10.75 -11.06
C THR A 34 -4.62 -12.20 -11.51
N GLN A 35 -4.00 -13.09 -10.73
CA GLN A 35 -4.04 -14.54 -10.96
C GLN A 35 -5.37 -15.18 -10.51
N PHE A 36 -6.37 -14.35 -10.20
CA PHE A 36 -7.73 -14.72 -9.86
C PHE A 36 -8.73 -13.88 -10.66
N SER A 37 -9.99 -14.32 -10.70
CA SER A 37 -11.10 -13.57 -11.33
C SER A 37 -12.24 -13.37 -10.33
N ASP A 38 -12.82 -12.18 -10.29
CA ASP A 38 -14.06 -11.93 -9.54
C ASP A 38 -15.25 -12.44 -10.36
N GLU A 39 -15.95 -13.45 -9.84
CA GLU A 39 -17.12 -14.08 -10.47
C GLU A 39 -18.42 -13.35 -10.13
N SER A 40 -18.40 -12.36 -9.23
CA SER A 40 -19.58 -11.75 -8.63
C SER A 40 -19.68 -10.25 -8.88
N LYS A 41 -20.85 -9.66 -8.61
CA LYS A 41 -21.02 -8.20 -8.52
C LYS A 41 -21.36 -7.69 -7.12
N ASN A 42 -21.68 -8.59 -6.18
CA ASN A 42 -22.26 -8.25 -4.87
C ASN A 42 -21.63 -8.98 -3.67
N ASP A 43 -21.13 -10.22 -3.82
CA ASP A 43 -20.48 -10.98 -2.75
C ASP A 43 -19.11 -11.40 -3.28
N ALA A 44 -17.98 -10.96 -2.72
CA ALA A 44 -16.63 -11.25 -3.24
C ALA A 44 -16.37 -12.76 -3.42
N ILE A 45 -16.75 -13.30 -4.58
CA ILE A 45 -16.55 -14.68 -5.00
C ILE A 45 -15.41 -14.65 -6.00
N LEU A 46 -14.24 -15.05 -5.52
CA LEU A 46 -13.02 -15.05 -6.29
C LEU A 46 -12.77 -16.45 -6.83
N ARG A 47 -12.24 -16.55 -8.05
CA ARG A 47 -11.83 -17.80 -8.68
C ARG A 47 -10.32 -17.89 -8.71
N ALA A 48 -9.78 -19.02 -8.24
CA ALA A 48 -8.38 -19.37 -8.40
C ALA A 48 -8.22 -20.78 -8.97
N GLU A 49 -7.12 -21.01 -9.69
CA GLU A 49 -6.81 -22.31 -10.31
C GLU A 49 -5.43 -22.84 -9.87
N THR A 50 -4.62 -21.97 -9.27
CA THR A 50 -3.27 -22.26 -8.82
C THR A 50 -3.10 -21.79 -7.37
N TYR A 51 -2.10 -22.34 -6.69
CA TYR A 51 -1.74 -21.91 -5.32
C TYR A 51 -1.48 -20.40 -5.25
N GLN A 52 -0.73 -19.84 -6.20
CA GLN A 52 -0.45 -18.41 -6.25
C GLN A 52 -1.71 -17.58 -6.58
N GLY A 53 -2.65 -18.11 -7.37
CA GLY A 53 -3.97 -17.51 -7.56
C GLY A 53 -4.79 -17.47 -6.26
N LEU A 54 -4.70 -18.51 -5.43
CA LEU A 54 -5.33 -18.55 -4.11
C LEU A 54 -4.71 -17.51 -3.17
N VAL A 55 -3.39 -17.44 -3.06
CA VAL A 55 -2.69 -16.40 -2.28
C VAL A 55 -3.10 -15.01 -2.75
N SER A 56 -3.09 -14.77 -4.07
CA SER A 56 -3.50 -13.49 -4.65
C SER A 56 -4.96 -13.12 -4.34
N ALA A 57 -5.87 -14.10 -4.35
CA ALA A 57 -7.27 -13.89 -4.00
C ALA A 57 -7.44 -13.51 -2.52
N LEU A 58 -6.70 -14.16 -1.62
CA LEU A 58 -6.70 -13.80 -0.19
C LEU A 58 -6.14 -12.40 0.02
N LEU A 59 -5.01 -12.06 -0.61
CA LEU A 59 -4.43 -10.72 -0.52
C LEU A 59 -5.37 -9.64 -1.07
N TYR A 60 -6.12 -9.93 -2.12
CA TYR A 60 -7.14 -9.01 -2.62
C TYR A 60 -8.22 -8.71 -1.57
N LEU A 61 -8.72 -9.74 -0.87
CA LEU A 61 -9.66 -9.53 0.23
C LEU A 61 -9.05 -8.66 1.34
N VAL A 62 -7.76 -8.90 1.66
CA VAL A 62 -7.00 -8.08 2.62
C VAL A 62 -6.95 -6.62 2.17
N GLU A 63 -6.55 -6.37 0.92
CA GLU A 63 -6.44 -5.03 0.34
C GLU A 63 -7.78 -4.29 0.28
N GLN A 64 -8.90 -5.00 0.09
CA GLN A 64 -10.24 -4.41 0.14
C GLN A 64 -10.77 -4.20 1.57
N GLY A 65 -10.09 -4.73 2.59
CA GLY A 65 -10.57 -4.65 3.98
C GLY A 65 -11.78 -5.55 4.27
N GLU A 66 -11.97 -6.61 3.48
CA GLU A 66 -13.12 -7.50 3.59
C GLU A 66 -12.98 -8.44 4.80
N GLU A 67 -13.96 -8.46 5.70
CA GLU A 67 -13.96 -9.39 6.84
C GLU A 67 -14.33 -10.82 6.43
N THR A 68 -14.99 -10.99 5.28
CA THR A 68 -15.43 -12.29 4.78
C THR A 68 -15.29 -12.38 3.28
N GLY A 69 -14.93 -13.56 2.77
CA GLY A 69 -14.84 -13.79 1.33
C GLY A 69 -15.08 -15.24 0.96
N THR A 70 -15.29 -15.48 -0.33
CA THR A 70 -15.40 -16.85 -0.88
C THR A 70 -14.41 -17.01 -2.01
N VAL A 71 -13.56 -18.04 -1.94
CA VAL A 71 -12.65 -18.41 -3.03
C VAL A 71 -13.04 -19.77 -3.58
N ARG A 72 -13.27 -19.86 -4.89
CA ARG A 72 -13.57 -21.11 -5.61
C ARG A 72 -12.33 -21.59 -6.35
N LEU A 73 -11.89 -22.79 -6.01
CA LEU A 73 -10.73 -23.43 -6.60
C LEU A 73 -11.16 -24.39 -7.71
N TYR A 74 -11.05 -23.95 -8.97
CA TYR A 74 -11.40 -24.74 -10.15
C TYR A 74 -10.18 -25.44 -10.72
N GLN A 75 -10.36 -26.69 -11.15
CA GLN A 75 -9.29 -27.49 -11.77
C GLN A 75 -7.98 -27.50 -10.95
N TYR A 76 -8.12 -27.37 -9.64
CA TYR A 76 -7.03 -27.00 -8.76
C TYR A 76 -6.13 -28.21 -8.47
N GLY A 77 -4.88 -28.11 -8.92
CA GLY A 77 -3.83 -29.09 -8.64
C GLY A 77 -3.13 -28.74 -7.33
N SER A 78 -3.35 -29.54 -6.29
CA SER A 78 -2.75 -29.26 -4.98
C SER A 78 -1.24 -29.43 -4.98
N VAL A 79 -0.53 -28.52 -4.30
CA VAL A 79 0.93 -28.54 -4.16
C VAL A 79 1.35 -29.36 -2.94
N THR A 80 0.60 -29.26 -1.83
CA THR A 80 0.84 -29.99 -0.57
C THR A 80 0.12 -31.35 -0.50
N GLY A 81 -0.70 -31.66 -1.50
CA GLY A 81 -1.42 -32.94 -1.63
C GLY A 81 -2.91 -32.89 -1.30
N THR A 82 -3.40 -31.83 -0.64
CA THR A 82 -4.84 -31.56 -0.50
C THR A 82 -5.14 -30.06 -0.62
N ALA A 83 -6.30 -29.72 -1.19
CA ALA A 83 -6.73 -28.33 -1.28
C ALA A 83 -6.84 -27.65 0.09
N ALA A 84 -7.24 -28.37 1.14
CA ALA A 84 -7.33 -27.81 2.49
C ALA A 84 -5.95 -27.47 3.09
N SER A 85 -4.92 -28.28 2.83
CA SER A 85 -3.55 -28.01 3.28
C SER A 85 -2.92 -26.85 2.51
N ASP A 86 -3.25 -26.69 1.22
CA ASP A 86 -2.82 -25.52 0.46
C ASP A 86 -3.50 -24.23 0.95
N VAL A 87 -4.78 -24.30 1.35
CA VAL A 87 -5.49 -23.16 1.96
C VAL A 87 -4.87 -22.79 3.30
N ASP A 88 -4.52 -23.77 4.14
CA ASP A 88 -3.80 -23.52 5.39
C ASP A 88 -2.49 -22.77 5.12
N GLN A 89 -1.67 -23.31 4.21
CA GLN A 89 -0.39 -22.71 3.86
C GLN A 89 -0.53 -21.31 3.27
N ALA A 90 -1.53 -21.10 2.40
CA ALA A 90 -1.81 -19.79 1.83
C ALA A 90 -2.24 -18.76 2.90
N CYS A 91 -3.01 -19.18 3.91
CA CYS A 91 -3.36 -18.31 5.04
C CYS A 91 -2.12 -17.93 5.85
N LEU A 92 -1.19 -18.87 6.07
CA LEU A 92 0.08 -18.60 6.76
C LEU A 92 0.97 -17.65 5.94
N GLU A 93 1.09 -17.88 4.63
CA GLU A 93 1.87 -17.02 3.72
C GLU A 93 1.34 -15.58 3.74
N VAL A 94 0.02 -15.41 3.65
CA VAL A 94 -0.62 -14.08 3.76
C VAL A 94 -0.37 -13.43 5.12
N THR A 95 -0.50 -14.17 6.22
CA THR A 95 -0.41 -13.60 7.57
C THR A 95 1.02 -13.44 8.10
N GLN A 96 2.01 -14.10 7.50
CA GLN A 96 3.38 -14.14 8.04
C GLN A 96 4.48 -13.76 7.03
N GLU A 97 4.22 -13.87 5.72
CA GLU A 97 5.23 -13.61 4.69
C GLU A 97 4.88 -12.41 3.82
N ASP A 98 3.59 -12.16 3.56
CA ASP A 98 3.17 -10.96 2.86
C ASP A 98 3.31 -9.70 3.75
N PRO A 99 3.93 -8.61 3.26
CA PRO A 99 4.10 -7.38 4.04
C PRO A 99 2.80 -6.76 4.53
N LEU A 100 1.77 -6.72 3.69
CA LEU A 100 0.51 -6.07 4.05
C LEU A 100 -0.32 -6.97 4.93
N GLY A 101 -0.40 -8.26 4.60
CA GLY A 101 -1.11 -9.25 5.40
C GLY A 101 -0.52 -9.42 6.80
N ALA A 102 0.81 -9.49 6.94
CA ALA A 102 1.48 -9.58 8.24
C ALA A 102 1.34 -8.32 9.11
N TYR A 103 1.13 -7.16 8.50
CA TYR A 103 0.83 -5.93 9.23
C TYR A 103 -0.64 -5.87 9.67
N ALA A 104 -1.56 -6.25 8.78
CA ALA A 104 -2.97 -5.92 8.93
C ALA A 104 -3.83 -7.03 9.53
N VAL A 105 -3.50 -8.29 9.23
CA VAL A 105 -4.36 -9.44 9.53
C VAL A 105 -3.86 -10.13 10.79
N ASP A 106 -4.73 -10.26 11.79
CA ASP A 106 -4.46 -11.01 13.02
C ASP A 106 -4.53 -12.52 12.75
N TYR A 107 -5.64 -12.99 12.19
CA TYR A 107 -5.78 -14.38 11.76
C TYR A 107 -6.84 -14.55 10.68
N ILE A 108 -6.70 -15.64 9.92
CA ILE A 108 -7.68 -16.07 8.93
C ILE A 108 -8.28 -17.40 9.38
N LYS A 109 -9.61 -17.45 9.50
CA LYS A 109 -10.35 -18.71 9.63
C LYS A 109 -10.91 -19.10 8.29
N TYR A 110 -10.90 -20.38 7.98
CA TYR A 110 -11.42 -20.88 6.72
C TYR A 110 -12.20 -22.18 6.90
N ASP A 111 -13.10 -22.45 5.94
CA ASP A 111 -13.79 -23.73 5.79
C ASP A 111 -13.72 -24.17 4.32
N VAL A 112 -13.31 -25.42 4.07
CA VAL A 112 -13.16 -25.96 2.72
C VAL A 112 -14.21 -27.03 2.46
N LYS A 113 -15.09 -26.77 1.50
CA LYS A 113 -16.12 -27.72 1.05
C LYS A 113 -15.82 -28.18 -0.36
N GLN A 114 -15.69 -29.49 -0.54
CA GLN A 114 -15.54 -30.07 -1.87
C GLN A 114 -16.90 -30.18 -2.57
N THR A 115 -17.00 -29.67 -3.79
CA THR A 115 -18.11 -29.90 -4.70
C THR A 115 -17.68 -30.81 -5.86
N PRO A 116 -18.60 -31.32 -6.70
CA PRO A 116 -18.22 -32.09 -7.89
C PRO A 116 -17.37 -31.34 -8.91
N SER A 117 -17.36 -30.00 -8.87
CA SER A 117 -16.73 -29.17 -9.92
C SER A 117 -15.60 -28.28 -9.42
N TYR A 118 -15.52 -27.99 -8.11
CA TYR A 118 -14.53 -27.11 -7.49
C TYR A 118 -14.48 -27.30 -5.97
N TYR A 119 -13.46 -26.75 -5.32
CA TYR A 119 -13.46 -26.56 -3.86
C TYR A 119 -13.94 -25.16 -3.52
N GLN A 120 -14.92 -25.04 -2.63
CA GLN A 120 -15.37 -23.77 -2.07
C GLN A 120 -14.62 -23.50 -0.78
N VAL A 121 -13.94 -22.37 -0.71
CA VAL A 121 -13.22 -21.89 0.47
C VAL A 121 -13.96 -20.66 0.99
N GLU A 122 -14.61 -20.80 2.14
CA GLU A 122 -15.21 -19.68 2.87
C GLU A 122 -14.17 -19.16 3.85
N VAL A 123 -13.80 -17.87 3.76
CA VAL A 123 -12.79 -17.25 4.63
C VAL A 123 -13.41 -16.16 5.49
N LYS A 124 -12.86 -16.03 6.70
CA LYS A 124 -13.14 -14.95 7.65
C LYS A 124 -11.82 -14.36 8.10
N LEU A 125 -11.63 -13.08 7.82
CA LEU A 125 -10.43 -12.32 8.14
C LEU A 125 -10.69 -11.51 9.40
N ALA A 126 -9.82 -11.65 10.39
CA ALA A 126 -9.79 -10.78 11.56
C ALA A 126 -8.59 -9.86 11.42
N TYR A 127 -8.80 -8.55 11.56
CA TYR A 127 -7.76 -7.54 11.40
C TYR A 127 -7.23 -7.08 12.76
N ALA A 128 -5.91 -6.86 12.82
CA ALA A 128 -5.23 -6.24 13.96
C ALA A 128 -5.31 -4.70 13.91
N VAL A 129 -5.53 -4.15 12.71
CA VAL A 129 -5.65 -2.72 12.42
C VAL A 129 -7.00 -2.41 11.78
N ASP A 130 -7.45 -1.16 11.85
CA ASP A 130 -8.69 -0.78 11.18
C ASP A 130 -8.52 -0.89 9.65
N PRO A 131 -9.44 -1.58 8.93
CA PRO A 131 -9.36 -1.69 7.47
C PRO A 131 -9.27 -0.34 6.75
N GLU A 132 -9.85 0.74 7.29
CA GLU A 132 -9.72 2.08 6.69
C GLU A 132 -8.26 2.57 6.67
N GLU A 133 -7.45 2.17 7.64
CA GLU A 133 -6.03 2.53 7.71
C GLU A 133 -5.20 1.86 6.61
N LEU A 134 -5.67 0.75 6.03
CA LEU A 134 -4.95 0.09 4.93
C LEU A 134 -4.85 0.98 3.70
N SER A 135 -5.88 1.81 3.46
CA SER A 135 -5.89 2.79 2.37
C SER A 135 -4.87 3.93 2.58
N GLN A 136 -4.38 4.11 3.81
CA GLN A 136 -3.44 5.15 4.19
C GLN A 136 -1.98 4.67 4.14
N VAL A 137 -1.74 3.39 3.83
CA VAL A 137 -0.37 2.84 3.72
C VAL A 137 0.34 3.46 2.51
N ILE A 138 1.46 4.13 2.78
CA ILE A 138 2.23 4.86 1.76
C ILE A 138 3.24 3.92 1.11
N SER A 139 3.12 3.68 -0.19
CA SER A 139 4.06 2.83 -0.92
C SER A 139 5.31 3.61 -1.32
N VAL A 140 6.49 3.09 -0.96
CA VAL A 140 7.80 3.65 -1.30
C VAL A 140 8.70 2.59 -1.94
N THR A 141 9.58 3.02 -2.85
CA THR A 141 10.47 2.10 -3.56
C THR A 141 11.54 1.50 -2.65
N GLY A 142 12.05 2.27 -1.68
CA GLY A 142 13.08 1.84 -0.75
C GLY A 142 13.13 2.73 0.50
N SER A 143 13.87 2.29 1.51
CA SER A 143 13.91 2.93 2.83
C SER A 143 14.42 4.38 2.80
N THR A 144 15.27 4.73 1.83
CA THR A 144 15.77 6.12 1.66
C THR A 144 14.67 7.11 1.28
N ALA A 145 13.58 6.67 0.67
CA ALA A 145 12.45 7.53 0.34
C ALA A 145 11.58 7.86 1.57
N VAL A 146 11.66 7.07 2.64
CA VAL A 146 10.86 7.25 3.87
C VAL A 146 11.13 8.61 4.50
N GLU A 147 12.40 9.04 4.56
CA GLU A 147 12.76 10.34 5.13
C GLU A 147 12.07 11.51 4.40
N GLN A 148 12.02 11.44 3.06
CA GLN A 148 11.40 12.48 2.24
C GLN A 148 9.88 12.56 2.48
N GLU A 149 9.20 11.41 2.54
CA GLU A 149 7.76 11.37 2.84
C GLU A 149 7.48 11.88 4.27
N LEU A 150 8.30 11.47 5.26
CA LEU A 150 8.18 11.94 6.63
C LEU A 150 8.32 13.46 6.74
N ARG A 151 9.21 14.09 5.98
CA ARG A 151 9.33 15.57 5.96
C ARG A 151 8.01 16.25 5.60
N ALA A 152 7.23 15.64 4.69
CA ALA A 152 5.93 16.16 4.28
C ALA A 152 4.83 15.90 5.34
N LEU A 153 4.91 14.80 6.07
CA LEU A 153 3.86 14.33 7.00
C LEU A 153 4.02 14.87 8.43
N LEU A 154 5.25 15.00 8.94
CA LEU A 154 5.53 15.43 10.31
C LEU A 154 4.88 16.79 10.72
N PRO A 155 4.69 17.79 9.83
CA PRO A 155 3.99 19.03 10.18
C PRO A 155 2.56 18.82 10.69
N ASP A 156 1.88 17.78 10.23
CA ASP A 156 0.52 17.43 10.64
C ASP A 156 0.49 16.71 11.99
N GLN A 157 1.66 16.47 12.61
CA GLN A 157 1.82 15.75 13.87
C GLN A 157 1.09 14.39 13.89
N PRO A 158 1.31 13.52 12.89
CA PRO A 158 0.68 12.21 12.87
C PRO A 158 1.15 11.39 14.07
N GLU A 159 0.25 10.65 14.71
CA GLU A 159 0.59 9.69 15.78
C GLU A 159 1.09 8.35 15.21
N LYS A 160 0.72 8.05 13.96
CA LYS A 160 1.11 6.83 13.24
C LYS A 160 1.30 7.13 11.75
N VAL A 161 2.36 6.59 11.16
CA VAL A 161 2.60 6.59 9.71
C VAL A 161 3.05 5.20 9.30
N VAL A 162 2.51 4.69 8.20
CA VAL A 162 2.79 3.33 7.73
C VAL A 162 3.30 3.34 6.30
N PHE A 163 4.45 2.72 6.09
CA PHE A 163 5.11 2.65 4.79
C PHE A 163 5.21 1.21 4.28
N ARG A 164 4.76 0.96 3.04
CA ARG A 164 5.06 -0.26 2.30
C ARG A 164 6.32 -0.06 1.46
N ILE A 165 7.43 -0.62 1.92
CA ILE A 165 8.76 -0.51 1.33
C ILE A 165 9.00 -1.68 0.38
N SER A 166 9.14 -1.39 -0.91
CA SER A 166 9.28 -2.40 -1.97
C SER A 166 10.67 -3.04 -2.06
N TYR A 167 11.70 -2.37 -1.55
CA TYR A 167 13.07 -2.86 -1.52
C TYR A 167 13.72 -2.51 -0.19
N PHE A 168 13.68 -3.46 0.73
CA PHE A 168 14.25 -3.40 2.07
C PHE A 168 15.54 -4.22 2.10
N THR A 169 16.66 -3.53 2.20
CA THR A 169 18.00 -4.10 2.09
C THR A 169 18.50 -4.64 3.43
N GLN A 170 19.65 -5.33 3.42
CA GLN A 170 20.29 -5.79 4.66
C GLN A 170 20.85 -4.65 5.54
N GLU A 171 21.06 -3.47 4.94
CA GLU A 171 21.51 -2.27 5.65
C GLU A 171 20.32 -1.57 6.33
N ASP A 172 19.11 -1.84 5.86
CA ASP A 172 17.89 -1.29 6.43
C ASP A 172 17.49 -2.01 7.71
N SER A 173 17.01 -1.25 8.69
CA SER A 173 16.54 -1.76 9.96
C SER A 173 15.52 -0.80 10.58
N ALA A 174 14.89 -1.24 11.67
CA ALA A 174 14.06 -0.33 12.47
C ALA A 174 14.86 0.90 12.94
N GLU A 175 16.17 0.75 13.18
CA GLU A 175 17.02 1.85 13.65
C GLU A 175 17.33 2.86 12.54
N THR A 176 17.58 2.41 11.31
CA THR A 176 17.79 3.34 10.19
C THR A 176 16.52 4.13 9.87
N LEU A 177 15.34 3.53 10.03
CA LEU A 177 14.06 4.24 9.91
C LEU A 177 13.83 5.22 11.07
N ARG A 178 14.20 4.88 12.31
CA ARG A 178 14.18 5.84 13.43
C ARG A 178 15.09 7.03 13.14
N GLN A 179 16.27 6.78 12.59
CA GLN A 179 17.18 7.85 12.17
C GLN A 179 16.54 8.73 11.09
N ALA A 180 15.88 8.14 10.08
CA ALA A 180 15.15 8.90 9.06
C ALA A 180 14.05 9.79 9.66
N VAL A 181 13.34 9.35 10.69
CA VAL A 181 12.38 10.20 11.43
C VAL A 181 13.09 11.39 12.08
N GLN A 182 14.23 11.17 12.72
CA GLN A 182 15.00 12.25 13.36
C GLN A 182 15.53 13.24 12.32
N GLU A 183 16.09 12.75 11.22
CA GLU A 183 16.58 13.60 10.12
C GLU A 183 15.46 14.44 9.50
N ALA A 184 14.29 13.82 9.25
CA ALA A 184 13.11 14.51 8.77
C ALA A 184 12.62 15.58 9.75
N TYR A 185 12.62 15.29 11.06
CA TYR A 185 12.23 16.24 12.11
C TYR A 185 13.20 17.42 12.21
N GLN A 186 14.52 17.17 12.19
CA GLN A 186 15.54 18.22 12.26
C GLN A 186 15.61 19.08 10.99
N ALA A 187 15.22 18.52 9.85
CA ALA A 187 15.15 19.25 8.59
C ALA A 187 13.98 20.25 8.51
N GLN A 188 13.06 20.25 9.49
CA GLN A 188 11.90 21.12 9.46
C GLN A 188 12.28 22.59 9.64
N THR A 189 11.76 23.43 8.74
CA THR A 189 12.00 24.87 8.76
C THR A 189 11.14 25.59 9.80
N ARG A 190 9.97 25.03 10.12
CA ARG A 190 9.10 25.50 11.21
C ARG A 190 9.34 24.62 12.45
N PRO A 191 9.48 25.21 13.64
CA PRO A 191 9.55 24.44 14.88
C PRO A 191 8.29 23.57 15.05
N LEU A 192 8.49 22.27 15.18
CA LEU A 192 7.47 21.31 15.57
C LEU A 192 7.45 21.13 17.10
N PRO A 193 6.33 20.64 17.67
CA PRO A 193 6.33 20.21 19.07
C PRO A 193 7.39 19.15 19.32
N PRO A 194 7.96 19.08 20.54
CA PRO A 194 8.94 18.04 20.86
C PRO A 194 8.39 16.64 20.62
N LEU A 195 9.15 15.83 19.88
CA LEU A 195 8.89 14.43 19.68
C LEU A 195 9.48 13.64 20.86
N LEU A 196 8.60 13.05 21.68
CA LEU A 196 8.95 12.36 22.92
C LEU A 196 9.41 10.92 22.69
N GLY A 197 8.93 10.29 21.63
CA GLY A 197 9.21 8.89 21.35
C GLY A 197 8.95 8.52 19.90
N VAL A 198 9.75 7.57 19.40
CA VAL A 198 9.61 6.97 18.07
C VAL A 198 9.74 5.46 18.21
N GLU A 199 8.65 4.75 17.91
CA GLU A 199 8.66 3.30 17.81
C GLU A 199 8.52 2.90 16.35
N VAL A 200 9.27 1.88 15.92
CA VAL A 200 9.23 1.35 14.57
C VAL A 200 9.06 -0.15 14.66
N LYS A 201 8.02 -0.66 14.02
CA LYS A 201 7.74 -2.09 13.86
C LYS A 201 7.79 -2.45 12.38
N LEU A 202 8.32 -3.63 12.09
CA LEU A 202 8.52 -4.13 10.73
C LEU A 202 7.74 -5.42 10.53
N TYR A 203 7.07 -5.52 9.38
CA TYR A 203 6.25 -6.67 9.02
C TYR A 203 6.51 -7.09 7.56
N PRO A 204 6.68 -8.39 7.26
CA PRO A 204 7.04 -9.44 8.22
C PRO A 204 8.44 -9.21 8.82
N ASP A 205 8.90 -10.09 9.71
CA ASP A 205 10.24 -9.97 10.33
C ASP A 205 11.40 -10.14 9.31
N SER A 206 11.18 -10.84 8.19
CA SER A 206 12.23 -11.22 7.21
C SER A 206 11.73 -11.20 5.75
N GLY A 207 12.63 -11.02 4.75
CA GLY A 207 12.25 -10.74 3.33
C GLY A 207 12.73 -9.39 2.75
N GLN A 208 12.47 -9.15 1.47
CA GLN A 208 12.92 -7.96 0.71
C GLN A 208 11.86 -6.86 0.61
N GLN A 209 10.60 -7.16 0.95
CA GLN A 209 9.52 -6.20 1.04
C GLN A 209 9.06 -6.12 2.49
N ARG A 210 8.73 -4.92 2.95
CA ARG A 210 8.33 -4.66 4.33
C ARG A 210 7.22 -3.65 4.42
N VAL A 211 6.37 -3.79 5.42
CA VAL A 211 5.61 -2.70 5.99
C VAL A 211 6.34 -2.20 7.23
N ALA A 212 6.57 -0.89 7.31
CA ALA A 212 7.10 -0.21 8.48
C ALA A 212 6.00 0.61 9.13
N GLU A 213 5.58 0.21 10.33
CA GLU A 213 4.69 1.00 11.18
C GLU A 213 5.54 1.89 12.08
N ILE A 214 5.38 3.21 11.94
CA ILE A 214 6.10 4.21 12.71
C ILE A 214 5.11 4.91 13.64
N LEU A 215 5.28 4.74 14.94
CA LEU A 215 4.48 5.39 15.98
C LEU A 215 5.25 6.57 16.55
N LEU A 216 4.58 7.71 16.61
CA LEU A 216 5.16 9.00 16.96
C LEU A 216 4.43 9.56 18.18
N THR A 217 5.17 9.75 19.27
CA THR A 217 4.62 10.35 20.50
C THR A 217 5.01 11.82 20.57
N TRP A 218 4.05 12.71 20.43
CA TRP A 218 4.26 14.15 20.51
C TRP A 218 4.05 14.67 21.92
N GLN A 219 4.78 15.72 22.30
CA GLN A 219 4.47 16.46 23.51
C GLN A 219 3.11 17.13 23.35
N ALA A 220 2.17 16.78 24.23
CA ALA A 220 0.86 17.42 24.27
C ALA A 220 1.02 18.94 24.36
N ARG A 221 0.27 19.65 23.52
CA ARG A 221 0.21 21.11 23.60
C ARG A 221 -0.42 21.44 24.95
N GLU A 222 0.33 22.07 25.87
CA GLU A 222 -0.26 22.65 27.07
C GLU A 222 -1.35 23.61 26.60
N HIS A 223 -2.61 23.22 26.77
CA HIS A 223 -3.68 24.19 26.75
C HIS A 223 -3.41 25.09 27.94
N GLN A 224 -2.86 26.28 27.68
CA GLN A 224 -3.02 27.40 28.60
C GLN A 224 -4.52 27.65 28.69
N THR A 225 -5.16 26.97 29.64
CA THR A 225 -6.53 27.27 30.03
C THR A 225 -6.54 28.73 30.41
N VAL A 226 -7.37 29.52 29.74
CA VAL A 226 -7.54 30.97 29.92
C VAL A 226 -8.17 31.31 31.30
N GLU A 227 -8.12 30.37 32.26
CA GLU A 227 -8.63 30.57 33.63
C GLU A 227 -7.75 31.50 34.47
N ASP A 228 -6.48 31.70 34.11
CA ASP A 228 -5.61 32.66 34.81
C ASP A 228 -5.92 34.14 34.51
N PHE A 229 -6.68 34.45 33.45
CA PHE A 229 -7.13 35.81 33.17
C PHE A 229 -8.40 36.22 33.94
N LEU A 230 -9.18 35.26 34.46
CA LEU A 230 -10.38 35.55 35.26
C LEU A 230 -10.10 35.53 36.77
N GLY A 231 -8.96 34.97 37.21
CA GLY A 231 -8.51 35.03 38.60
C GLY A 231 -8.02 36.41 39.06
N ASN A 232 -7.57 37.27 38.13
CA ASN A 232 -7.02 38.60 38.42
C ASN A 232 -8.04 39.75 38.30
N LEU A 233 -9.32 39.46 38.08
CA LEU A 233 -10.41 40.45 38.10
C LEU A 233 -11.25 40.41 39.38
N LYS A 234 -10.82 39.62 40.39
CA LYS A 234 -11.57 39.43 41.64
C LYS A 234 -10.82 39.75 42.94
N ASN A 235 -9.62 40.33 42.89
CA ASN A 235 -8.94 40.85 44.07
C ASN A 235 -8.56 42.32 43.90
#